data_AF-A0A6M1ZDD4-F1
#
_entry.id   AF-A0A6M1ZDD4-F1
#
_cell.length_a   1.000
_cell.length_b   1.000
_cell.length_c   1.000
_cell.angle_alpha   90.00
_cell.angle_beta   90.00
_cell.angle_gamma   90.00
#
_symmetry.space_group_name_H-M   'P 1'
#
loop_
_entity.id
_entity.type
_entity.pdbx_description
1 polymer ?
#
loop_
_entity_poly.entity_id
_entity_poly.type
_entity_poly.pdbx_seq_one_letter_code
_entity_poly.pdbx_strand_id
1 'polypeptide(L)'
;MARNKPKRSMKPVGESQEETERTTADKFSETEGIAHGSSEKKTQSAGGRISPQLSCTIGLEEKEILNELALYASNKRGKVVNTSTLLRALIRLGNKQKEDLEF
;
A
#
# COMPACT_ATOMS: atom_id res chain seq x y z
N MET A 1 -20.84 -39.95 -37.85
CA MET A 1 -21.58 -38.68 -37.69
C MET A 1 -20.76 -37.74 -36.82
N ALA A 2 -20.21 -36.65 -37.38
CA ALA A 2 -19.39 -35.70 -36.65
C ALA A 2 -20.28 -34.76 -35.83
N ARG A 3 -20.11 -34.75 -34.49
CA ARG A 3 -20.86 -33.86 -33.60
C ARG A 3 -20.41 -32.41 -33.83
N ASN A 4 -21.31 -31.57 -34.34
CA ASN A 4 -21.13 -30.12 -34.42
C ASN A 4 -20.97 -29.55 -33.00
N LYS A 5 -19.75 -29.17 -32.62
CA LYS A 5 -19.50 -28.43 -31.38
C LYS A 5 -19.99 -26.98 -31.58
N PRO A 6 -20.77 -26.40 -30.66
CA PRO A 6 -21.22 -25.02 -30.77
C PRO A 6 -20.01 -24.08 -30.72
N LYS A 7 -19.88 -23.18 -31.72
CA LYS A 7 -18.85 -22.14 -31.72
C LYS A 7 -19.11 -21.20 -30.53
N ARG A 8 -18.12 -21.01 -29.65
CA ARG A 8 -18.22 -20.10 -28.50
C ARG A 8 -18.44 -18.67 -29.01
N SER A 9 -19.46 -17.99 -28.49
CA SER A 9 -19.79 -16.62 -28.87
C SER A 9 -18.80 -15.63 -28.24
N MET A 10 -18.32 -14.67 -29.04
CA MET A 10 -17.43 -13.60 -28.59
C MET A 10 -18.17 -12.37 -28.04
N LYS A 11 -19.51 -12.39 -27.99
CA LYS A 11 -20.34 -11.31 -27.42
C LYS A 11 -19.91 -10.83 -26.03
N PRO A 12 -19.55 -11.72 -25.07
CA PRO A 12 -19.15 -11.29 -23.73
C PRO A 12 -17.86 -10.45 -23.73
N VAL A 13 -16.97 -10.70 -24.70
CA VAL A 13 -15.71 -9.96 -24.84
C VAL A 13 -15.98 -8.56 -25.37
N GLY A 14 -16.89 -8.41 -26.33
CA GLY A 14 -17.29 -7.11 -26.87
C GLY A 14 -17.99 -6.24 -25.81
N GLU A 15 -18.89 -6.83 -25.02
CA GLU A 15 -19.58 -6.13 -23.91
C GLU A 15 -18.57 -5.65 -22.85
N SER A 16 -17.58 -6.47 -22.51
CA SER A 16 -16.52 -6.11 -21.55
C SER A 16 -15.62 -4.97 -22.07
N GLN A 17 -15.34 -4.95 -23.38
CA GLN A 17 -14.54 -3.88 -23.98
C GLN A 17 -15.29 -2.54 -23.96
N GLU A 18 -16.58 -2.55 -24.32
CA GLU A 18 -17.42 -1.35 -24.34
C GLU A 18 -17.57 -0.74 -22.93
N GLU A 19 -17.72 -1.57 -21.90
CA GLU A 19 -17.76 -1.12 -20.51
C GLU A 19 -16.43 -0.51 -20.06
N THR A 20 -15.31 -1.08 -20.51
CA THR A 20 -13.98 -0.54 -20.21
C THR A 20 -13.77 0.82 -20.87
N GLU A 21 -14.18 0.97 -22.13
CA GLU A 21 -14.09 2.24 -22.87
C GLU A 21 -14.98 3.32 -22.24
N ARG A 22 -16.21 2.99 -21.86
CA ARG A 22 -17.11 3.92 -21.15
C ARG A 22 -16.57 4.37 -19.79
N THR A 23 -15.92 3.47 -19.04
CA THR A 23 -15.38 3.79 -17.71
C THR A 23 -14.01 4.45 -17.73
N THR A 24 -13.27 4.33 -18.84
CA THR A 24 -11.93 4.94 -19.00
C THR A 24 -11.95 6.29 -19.72
N ALA A 25 -13.02 6.62 -20.43
CA ALA A 25 -13.16 7.85 -21.20
C ALA A 25 -12.88 9.14 -20.38
N ASP A 26 -13.24 9.15 -19.09
CA ASP A 26 -13.11 10.34 -18.23
C ASP A 26 -11.87 10.36 -17.32
N LYS A 27 -10.95 9.40 -17.45
CA LYS A 27 -9.82 9.27 -16.50
C LYS A 27 -8.76 10.37 -16.59
N PHE A 28 -8.83 11.23 -17.62
CA PHE A 28 -7.85 12.31 -17.84
C PHE A 28 -8.40 13.71 -17.58
N SER A 29 -9.72 13.89 -17.43
CA SER A 29 -10.31 15.20 -17.09
C SER A 29 -9.77 15.74 -15.76
N GLU A 30 -9.45 14.84 -14.83
CA GLU A 30 -8.86 15.19 -13.53
C GLU A 30 -7.38 15.61 -13.62
N THR A 31 -6.70 15.32 -14.74
CA THR A 31 -5.28 15.68 -14.95
C THR A 31 -5.09 17.00 -15.69
N GLU A 32 -6.10 17.50 -16.40
CA GLU A 32 -6.04 18.82 -17.07
C GLU A 32 -5.87 19.96 -16.06
N GLY A 33 -6.49 19.86 -14.88
CA GLY A 33 -6.32 20.83 -13.79
C GLY A 33 -4.90 20.90 -13.21
N ILE A 34 -4.09 19.85 -13.38
CA ILE A 34 -2.70 19.80 -12.91
C ILE A 34 -1.79 20.64 -13.83
N ALA A 35 -2.07 20.65 -15.15
CA ALA A 35 -1.29 21.43 -16.12
C ALA A 35 -1.52 22.95 -15.99
N HIS A 36 -2.69 23.37 -15.50
CA HIS A 36 -3.06 24.78 -15.35
C HIS A 36 -2.79 25.39 -13.97
N GLY A 37 -2.15 24.65 -13.06
CA GLY A 37 -1.61 25.19 -11.79
C GLY A 37 -2.67 25.51 -10.72
N SER A 38 -3.96 25.34 -10.99
CA SER A 38 -5.03 25.48 -10.01
C SER A 38 -5.32 24.14 -9.32
N SER A 39 -4.36 23.63 -8.56
CA SER A 39 -4.67 22.59 -7.58
C SER A 39 -5.16 23.26 -6.30
N GLU A 40 -6.48 23.39 -6.16
CA GLU A 40 -7.06 23.53 -4.83
C GLU A 40 -6.62 22.30 -4.03
N LYS A 41 -6.08 22.52 -2.82
CA LYS A 41 -5.67 21.46 -1.91
C LYS A 41 -6.87 20.55 -1.69
N LYS A 42 -6.91 19.38 -2.35
CA LYS A 42 -7.97 18.40 -2.17
C LYS A 42 -8.08 18.08 -0.68
N THR A 43 -9.20 18.47 -0.11
CA THR A 43 -9.69 18.00 1.19
C THR A 43 -9.58 16.47 1.16
N GLN A 44 -8.90 15.93 2.17
CA GLN A 44 -8.58 14.52 2.28
C GLN A 44 -9.80 13.65 1.93
N SER A 45 -9.74 12.98 0.79
CA SER A 45 -10.67 11.90 0.45
C SER A 45 -10.55 10.84 1.54
N ALA A 46 -11.61 10.67 2.31
CA ALA A 46 -11.75 9.73 3.42
C ALA A 46 -11.75 8.24 2.99
N GLY A 47 -11.24 7.91 1.79
CA GLY A 47 -11.26 6.55 1.23
C GLY A 47 -9.90 5.90 0.99
N GLY A 48 -8.78 6.62 1.16
CA GLY A 48 -7.44 6.07 1.01
C GLY A 48 -6.82 5.79 2.36
N ARG A 49 -6.50 4.52 2.67
CA ARG A 49 -5.61 4.15 3.79
C ARG A 49 -4.19 4.64 3.51
N ILE A 50 -3.98 5.95 3.52
CA ILE A 50 -2.64 6.52 3.58
C ILE A 50 -2.25 6.43 5.06
N SER A 51 -1.70 5.28 5.46
CA SER A 51 -0.92 5.24 6.69
C SER A 51 0.12 6.35 6.58
N PRO A 52 0.31 7.21 7.60
CA PRO A 52 1.26 8.31 7.49
C PRO A 52 2.63 7.73 7.10
N GLN A 53 3.15 8.17 5.95
CA GLN A 53 4.51 7.86 5.53
C GLN A 53 5.45 8.68 6.41
N LEU A 54 5.79 8.11 7.56
CA LEU A 54 6.80 8.66 8.45
C LEU A 54 8.17 8.23 7.94
N SER A 55 8.96 9.19 7.49
CA SER A 55 10.39 9.03 7.29
C SER A 55 11.12 9.47 8.56
N CYS A 56 12.14 8.71 8.96
CA CYS A 56 13.05 9.10 10.03
C CYS A 56 14.48 8.80 9.58
N THR A 57 15.41 9.63 10.00
CA THR A 57 16.84 9.38 9.87
C THR A 57 17.29 8.55 11.05
N ILE A 58 18.08 7.51 10.80
CA ILE A 58 18.62 6.61 11.82
C ILE A 58 20.15 6.67 11.71
N GLY A 59 20.84 6.84 12.84
CA GLY A 59 22.29 6.80 12.94
C GLY A 59 22.86 5.41 12.67
N LEU A 60 24.19 5.31 12.53
CA LEU A 60 24.85 4.04 12.25
C LEU A 60 24.73 3.05 13.42
N GLU A 61 24.98 3.51 14.66
CA GLU A 61 24.88 2.69 15.87
C GLU A 61 23.46 2.15 16.08
N GLU A 62 22.46 3.01 15.92
CA GLU A 62 21.03 2.64 16.02
C GLU A 62 20.63 1.60 14.97
N LYS A 63 21.19 1.71 13.75
CA LYS A 63 20.98 0.75 12.68
C LYS A 63 21.59 -0.62 13.00
N GLU A 64 22.76 -0.66 13.62
CA GLU A 64 23.40 -1.90 14.06
C GLU A 64 22.54 -2.62 15.10
N ILE A 65 22.07 -1.89 16.12
CA ILE A 65 21.15 -2.42 17.14
C ILE A 65 19.88 -2.97 16.50
N LEU A 66 19.28 -2.24 15.55
CA LEU A 66 18.09 -2.70 14.83
C LEU A 66 18.32 -3.98 14.04
N ASN A 67 19.50 -4.15 13.44
CA ASN A 67 19.85 -5.36 12.69
C ASN A 67 20.02 -6.56 13.63
N GLU A 68 20.70 -6.38 14.77
CA GLU A 68 20.86 -7.43 15.78
C GLU A 68 19.51 -7.89 16.34
N LEU A 69 18.63 -6.94 16.67
CA LEU A 69 17.28 -7.23 17.14
C LEU A 69 16.44 -7.94 16.08
N ALA A 70 16.56 -7.54 14.81
CA ALA A 70 15.87 -8.21 13.71
C ALA A 70 16.36 -9.66 13.52
N LEU A 71 17.67 -9.89 13.64
CA LEU A 71 18.26 -11.24 13.58
C LEU A 71 17.76 -12.11 14.75
N TYR A 72 17.81 -11.59 15.98
CA TYR A 72 17.32 -12.29 17.16
C TYR A 72 15.84 -12.65 17.04
N ALA A 73 15.01 -11.68 16.61
CA ALA A 73 13.59 -11.90 16.39
C ALA A 73 13.33 -12.95 15.31
N SER A 74 14.12 -12.93 14.24
CA SER A 74 14.02 -13.91 13.15
C SER A 74 14.32 -15.33 13.63
N ASN A 75 15.40 -15.48 14.40
CA ASN A 75 15.80 -16.77 14.99
C ASN A 75 14.73 -17.30 15.95
N LYS A 76 14.16 -16.44 16.80
CA LYS A 76 13.09 -16.82 17.74
C LYS A 76 11.78 -17.19 17.04
N ARG A 77 11.42 -16.50 15.96
CA ARG A 77 10.17 -16.74 15.22
C ARG A 77 10.30 -17.87 14.18
N GLY A 78 11.52 -18.30 13.85
CA GLY A 78 11.78 -19.25 12.77
C GLY A 78 11.43 -18.72 11.39
N LYS A 79 11.36 -17.39 11.23
CA LYS A 79 11.00 -16.70 9.98
C LYS A 79 11.76 -15.39 9.89
N VAL A 80 12.09 -14.94 8.68
CA VAL A 80 12.78 -13.66 8.46
C VAL A 80 11.87 -12.50 8.90
N VAL A 81 12.38 -11.67 9.81
CA VAL A 81 11.72 -10.46 10.32
C VAL A 81 12.50 -9.24 9.84
N ASN A 82 11.81 -8.34 9.14
CA ASN A 82 12.42 -7.10 8.66
C ASN A 82 12.50 -6.03 9.77
N THR A 83 13.52 -5.17 9.70
CA THR A 83 13.71 -4.03 10.61
C THR A 83 12.50 -3.11 10.68
N SER A 84 11.83 -2.85 9.55
CA SER A 84 10.60 -2.06 9.50
C SER A 84 9.43 -2.69 10.28
N THR A 85 9.37 -4.02 10.33
CA THR A 85 8.33 -4.76 11.08
C THR A 85 8.61 -4.67 12.57
N LEU A 86 9.88 -4.81 12.95
CA LEU A 86 10.35 -4.64 14.32
C LEU A 86 10.06 -3.22 14.83
N LEU A 87 10.45 -2.18 14.09
CA LEU A 87 10.21 -0.78 14.45
C LEU A 87 8.72 -0.50 14.70
N ARG A 88 7.84 -0.96 13.80
CA ARG A 88 6.39 -0.79 13.98
C ARG A 88 5.86 -1.52 15.21
N ALA A 89 6.46 -2.65 15.59
CA ALA A 89 6.08 -3.37 16.79
C ALA A 89 6.55 -2.65 18.06
N LEU A 90 7.78 -2.13 18.06
CA LEU A 90 8.34 -1.34 19.16
C LEU A 90 7.55 -0.05 19.39
N ILE A 91 7.22 0.71 18.34
CA ILE A 91 6.37 1.91 18.43
C ILE A 91 5.00 1.55 19.02
N ARG A 92 4.39 0.46 18.56
CA ARG A 92 3.10 -0.01 19.10
C ARG A 92 3.20 -0.41 20.57
N LEU A 93 4.32 -1.00 21.00
CA LEU A 93 4.55 -1.36 22.39
C LEU A 93 4.74 -0.12 23.25
N GLY A 94 5.60 0.82 22.81
CA GLY A 94 5.82 2.08 23.50
C GLY A 94 4.54 2.90 23.67
N ASN A 95 3.68 2.94 22.64
CA ASN A 95 2.38 3.60 22.74
C ASN A 95 1.42 2.92 23.75
N LYS A 96 1.54 1.60 23.94
CA LYS A 96 0.71 0.86 24.91
C LYS A 96 1.20 1.02 26.33
N GLN A 97 2.51 1.13 26.52
CA GLN A 97 3.17 1.30 27.81
C GLN A 97 3.57 2.74 28.05
N LYS A 98 2.93 3.69 27.37
CA LYS A 98 3.32 5.11 27.38
C LYS A 98 3.31 5.66 28.81
N GLU A 99 2.28 5.30 29.59
CA GLU A 99 2.13 5.71 30.98
C GLU A 99 3.20 5.13 31.90
N ASP A 100 3.71 3.92 31.61
CA ASP A 100 4.79 3.28 32.39
C ASP A 100 6.18 3.83 32.02
N LEU A 101 6.30 4.52 30.89
CA LEU A 101 7.55 5.02 30.32
C LEU A 101 7.73 6.53 30.50
N GLU A 102 6.67 7.28 30.80
CA GLU A 102 6.71 8.69 31.18
C GLU A 102 6.92 8.79 32.71
N PHE A 103 8.18 8.83 33.13
CA PHE A 103 8.59 9.15 34.52
C PHE A 103 8.52 10.64 34.80
#